data_AF-A0A1H5SN56-F1
#
_entry.id   AF-A0A1H5SN56-F1
#
_cell.length_a   1.000
_cell.length_b   1.000
_cell.length_c   1.000
_cell.angle_alpha   90.00
_cell.angle_beta   90.00
_cell.angle_gamma   90.00
#
_symmetry.space_group_name_H-M   'P 1'
#
loop_
_entity.id
_entity.type
_entity.pdbx_description
1 polymer ?
#
loop_
_entity_poly.entity_id
_entity_poly.type
_entity_poly.pdbx_seq_one_letter_code
_entity_poly.pdbx_strand_id
1 'polypeptide(L)'
;MVMNIYGLIDTLAQIYFYMIFGYVLLSWFPNARESFIGELLAKLVEPYLSAFRRFIPPIGPLDISPIVAMGVFWLVVAGLKVVVGYIVGIF
;
A
#
# COMPACT_ATOMS: atom_id res chain seq x y z
N MET A 1 13.90 -12.78 18.49
CA MET A 1 13.42 -11.38 18.61
C MET A 1 13.34 -10.71 17.23
N VAL A 2 14.44 -10.61 16.49
CA VAL A 2 14.48 -10.00 15.14
C VAL A 2 13.47 -10.65 14.18
N MET A 3 13.47 -11.98 14.08
CA MET A 3 12.56 -12.70 13.18
C MET A 3 11.08 -12.38 13.47
N ASN A 4 10.73 -12.11 14.73
CA ASN A 4 9.37 -11.70 15.11
C ASN A 4 9.05 -10.28 14.62
N ILE A 5 10.03 -9.37 14.63
CA ILE A 5 9.88 -8.01 14.12
C ILE A 5 9.70 -8.03 12.60
N TYR A 6 10.52 -8.80 11.88
CA TYR A 6 10.36 -8.94 10.43
C TYR A 6 9.04 -9.59 10.05
N GLY A 7 8.61 -10.63 10.78
CA GLY A 7 7.30 -11.24 10.58
C GLY A 7 6.14 -10.26 10.82
N LEU A 8 6.24 -9.39 11.82
CA LEU A 8 5.25 -8.34 12.07
C LEU A 8 5.21 -7.32 10.91
N ILE A 9 6.38 -6.87 10.45
CA ILE A 9 6.49 -5.95 9.30
C ILE A 9 5.85 -6.59 8.07
N ASP A 10 6.18 -7.84 7.76
CA ASP A 10 5.65 -8.54 6.59
C ASP A 10 4.13 -8.75 6.68
N THR A 11 3.61 -9.05 7.88
CA THR A 11 2.16 -9.19 8.11
C THR A 11 1.42 -7.88 7.88
N LEU A 12 1.91 -6.78 8.48
CA LEU A 12 1.32 -5.45 8.30
C LEU A 12 1.44 -4.98 6.84
N ALA A 13 2.56 -5.28 6.19
CA ALA A 13 2.78 -4.97 4.79
C ALA A 13 1.78 -5.70 3.89
N GLN A 14 1.55 -7.00 4.11
CA GLN A 14 0.55 -7.76 3.37
C GLN A 14 -0.86 -7.21 3.57
N ILE A 15 -1.25 -6.90 4.81
CA ILE A 15 -2.56 -6.30 5.11
C ILE A 15 -2.72 -4.98 4.33
N TYR A 16 -1.73 -4.10 4.37
CA TYR A 16 -1.77 -2.82 3.65
C TYR A 16 -1.78 -3.00 2.13
N PHE A 17 -1.00 -3.93 1.60
CA PHE A 17 -1.00 -4.29 0.18
C PHE A 17 -2.40 -4.74 -0.28
N TYR A 18 -3.06 -5.64 0.48
CA TYR A 18 -4.41 -6.08 0.15
C TYR A 18 -5.46 -4.98 0.32
N MET A 19 -5.26 -4.03 1.25
CA MET A 19 -6.11 -2.84 1.33
C MET A 19 -5.99 -1.96 0.08
N ILE A 20 -4.78 -1.70 -0.42
CA ILE A 20 -4.57 -0.99 -1.69
C ILE A 20 -5.23 -1.76 -2.82
N PHE A 21 -4.92 -3.06 -2.95
CA PHE A 21 -5.45 -3.90 -4.02
C PHE A 21 -6.99 -3.92 -4.03
N GLY A 22 -7.61 -4.14 -2.86
CA GLY A 22 -9.07 -4.11 -2.70
C GLY A 22 -9.66 -2.75 -3.07
N TYR A 23 -9.06 -1.64 -2.61
CA TYR A 23 -9.51 -0.30 -2.95
C TYR A 23 -9.50 -0.03 -4.47
N VAL A 24 -8.45 -0.49 -5.16
CA VAL A 24 -8.32 -0.34 -6.61
C VAL A 24 -9.36 -1.16 -7.33
N LEU A 25 -9.64 -2.40 -6.90
CA LEU A 25 -10.73 -3.19 -7.46
C LEU A 25 -12.09 -2.54 -7.24
N LEU A 26 -12.34 -1.94 -6.07
CA LEU A 26 -13.58 -1.20 -5.81
C LEU A 26 -13.77 -0.01 -6.74
N SER A 27 -12.69 0.58 -7.28
CA SER A 27 -12.80 1.68 -8.25
C SER A 27 -13.53 1.29 -9.54
N TRP A 28 -13.61 -0.01 -9.86
CA TRP A 28 -14.34 -0.54 -11.02
C TRP A 28 -15.85 -0.68 -10.75
N PHE A 29 -16.26 -0.59 -9.48
CA PHE A 29 -17.64 -0.74 -9.04
C PHE A 29 -18.07 0.47 -8.18
N PRO A 30 -18.60 1.56 -8.79
CA PRO A 30 -18.86 2.82 -8.10
C PRO A 30 -19.69 2.67 -6.80
N ASN A 31 -20.78 1.89 -6.84
CA ASN A 31 -21.62 1.61 -5.67
C ASN A 31 -20.84 0.94 -4.51
N ALA A 32 -19.85 0.12 -4.83
CA ALA A 32 -19.03 -0.55 -3.82
C ALA A 32 -17.96 0.39 -3.25
N ARG A 33 -17.44 1.31 -4.06
CA ARG A 33 -16.51 2.38 -3.63
C ARG A 33 -17.16 3.35 -2.64
N GLU A 34 -18.44 3.65 -2.84
CA GLU A 34 -19.24 4.53 -1.98
C GLU A 34 -19.78 3.83 -0.72
N SER A 35 -19.55 2.52 -0.57
CA SER A 35 -19.92 1.80 0.65
C SER A 35 -19.05 2.21 1.84
N PHE A 36 -19.52 1.92 3.06
CA PHE A 36 -18.74 2.13 4.29
C PHE A 36 -17.33 1.50 4.23
N ILE A 37 -17.21 0.30 3.66
CA ILE A 37 -15.92 -0.38 3.50
C ILE A 37 -15.05 0.35 2.47
N GLY A 38 -15.64 0.80 1.36
CA GLY A 38 -14.94 1.56 0.34
C GLY A 38 -14.40 2.90 0.85
N GLU A 39 -15.19 3.63 1.64
CA GLU A 39 -14.74 4.86 2.30
C GLU A 39 -13.65 4.62 3.34
N LEU A 40 -13.77 3.54 4.13
CA LEU A 40 -12.75 3.17 5.12
C LEU A 40 -11.41 2.87 4.43
N LEU A 41 -11.44 2.05 3.37
CA LEU A 41 -10.26 1.78 2.57
C LEU A 41 -9.69 3.05 1.96
N ALA A 42 -10.53 3.92 1.39
CA ALA A 42 -10.12 5.20 0.83
C ALA A 42 -9.31 6.02 1.84
N LYS A 43 -9.84 6.19 3.07
CA LYS A 43 -9.15 6.96 4.13
C LYS A 43 -7.77 6.40 4.48
N LEU A 44 -7.59 5.07 4.40
CA LEU A 44 -6.33 4.40 4.75
C LEU A 44 -5.31 4.42 3.60
N VAL A 45 -5.76 4.31 2.35
CA VAL A 45 -4.84 4.13 1.20
C VAL A 45 -4.66 5.39 0.35
N GLU A 46 -5.62 6.32 0.33
CA GLU A 46 -5.54 7.56 -0.49
C GLU A 46 -4.35 8.46 -0.12
N PRO A 47 -3.96 8.65 1.16
CA PRO A 47 -2.76 9.44 1.47
C PRO A 47 -1.51 8.92 0.77
N TYR A 48 -1.38 7.60 0.63
CA TYR A 48 -0.30 6.95 -0.10
C TYR A 48 -0.48 7.06 -1.62
N LEU A 49 -1.65 6.66 -2.14
CA LEU A 49 -1.92 6.64 -3.59
C LEU A 49 -1.92 8.03 -4.22
N SER A 50 -2.38 9.06 -3.49
CA SER A 50 -2.42 10.44 -3.96
C SER A 50 -1.03 11.00 -4.30
N ALA A 51 0.03 10.51 -3.65
CA ALA A 51 1.40 10.87 -4.00
C ALA A 51 1.77 10.37 -5.41
N PHE A 52 1.30 9.18 -5.80
CA PHE A 52 1.58 8.60 -7.12
C PHE A 52 0.72 9.21 -8.22
N ARG A 53 -0.55 9.53 -7.94
CA ARG A 53 -1.45 10.18 -8.90
C ARG A 53 -0.95 11.56 -9.36
N ARG A 54 -0.12 12.23 -8.57
CA ARG A 54 0.55 13.49 -8.97
C ARG A 54 1.57 13.29 -10.09
N PHE A 55 2.21 12.13 -10.14
CA PHE A 55 3.25 11.82 -11.14
C PHE A 55 2.71 10.98 -12.29
N ILE A 56 1.72 10.12 -12.01
CA ILE A 56 1.10 9.21 -12.97
C ILE A 56 -0.40 9.48 -12.95
N PRO A 57 -0.88 10.43 -13.76
CA PRO A 57 -2.31 10.71 -13.83
C PRO A 57 -3.07 9.47 -14.33
N PRO A 58 -4.35 9.30 -13.94
CA PRO A 58 -5.18 8.20 -14.43
C PRO A 58 -5.32 8.26 -15.95
N ILE A 59 -5.30 7.11 -16.62
CA ILE A 59 -5.53 7.01 -18.07
C ILE A 59 -7.00 6.62 -18.27
N GLY A 60 -7.86 7.63 -18.39
CA GLY A 60 -9.31 7.43 -18.47
C GLY A 60 -9.90 6.90 -17.15
N PRO A 61 -10.83 5.93 -17.17
CA PRO A 61 -11.40 5.35 -15.95
C PRO A 61 -10.45 4.36 -15.24
N LEU A 62 -9.32 4.01 -15.85
CA LEU A 62 -8.33 3.09 -15.30
C LEU A 62 -7.20 3.87 -14.61
N ASP A 63 -7.16 3.74 -13.29
CA ASP A 63 -6.04 4.22 -12.48
C ASP A 63 -4.90 3.18 -12.55
N ILE A 64 -3.85 3.48 -13.32
CA ILE A 64 -2.64 2.63 -13.44
C ILE A 64 -1.64 2.95 -12.31
N SER A 65 -1.76 4.12 -11.68
CA SER A 65 -0.90 4.54 -10.56
C SER A 65 -0.77 3.51 -9.43
N PRO A 66 -1.80 2.70 -9.08
CA PRO A 66 -1.69 1.72 -8.00
C PRO A 66 -0.74 0.57 -8.32
N ILE A 67 -0.52 0.22 -9.59
CA ILE A 67 0.45 -0.82 -9.95
C ILE A 67 1.86 -0.37 -9.56
N VAL A 68 2.20 0.87 -9.94
CA VAL A 68 3.49 1.47 -9.59
C VAL A 68 3.59 1.69 -8.09
N ALA A 69 2.52 2.18 -7.46
CA ALA A 69 2.47 2.35 -6.01
C ALA A 69 2.72 1.03 -5.28
N MET A 70 2.06 -0.06 -5.68
CA MET A 70 2.29 -1.38 -5.10
C MET A 70 3.73 -1.87 -5.28
N GLY A 71 4.36 -1.61 -6.42
CA GLY A 71 5.79 -1.92 -6.63
C GLY A 71 6.71 -1.12 -5.70
N VAL A 72 6.49 0.19 -5.60
CA VAL A 72 7.26 1.07 -4.71
C VAL A 72 7.01 0.73 -3.24
N PHE A 73 5.80 0.30 -2.88
CA PHE A 73 5.45 -0.13 -1.53
C PHE A 73 6.36 -1.26 -1.06
N TRP A 74 6.60 -2.28 -1.89
CA TRP A 74 7.51 -3.38 -1.54
C TRP A 74 8.95 -2.92 -1.38
N LEU A 75 9.40 -1.93 -2.15
CA LEU A 75 10.72 -1.31 -1.97
C LEU A 75 10.81 -0.58 -0.63
N VAL A 76 9.76 0.14 -0.22
CA VAL A 76 9.68 0.80 1.10
C VAL A 76 9.75 -0.22 2.23
N VAL A 77 9.01 -1.33 2.12
CA VAL A 77 9.02 -2.41 3.11
C VAL A 77 10.41 -3.07 3.21
N ALA A 78 11.08 -3.29 2.07
CA ALA A 78 12.44 -3.81 2.05
C ALA A 78 13.42 -2.83 2.72
N GLY A 79 13.34 -1.54 2.40
CA GLY A 79 14.15 -0.49 3.04
C GLY A 79 13.91 -0.39 4.55
N LEU A 80 12.65 -0.49 4.99
CA LEU A 80 12.30 -0.50 6.41
C LEU A 80 12.98 -1.66 7.15
N LYS A 81 12.97 -2.87 6.57
CA LYS A 81 13.65 -4.04 7.16
C LYS A 81 15.17 -3.83 7.28
N VAL A 82 15.80 -3.19 6.30
CA VAL A 82 17.23 -2.84 6.35
C VAL A 82 17.52 -1.86 7.49
N VAL A 83 16.75 -0.76 7.59
CA VAL A 83 16.89 0.23 8.66
C VAL A 83 16.72 -0.40 10.05
N VAL A 84 15.70 -1.25 10.21
CA VAL A 84 15.49 -2.00 11.46
C VAL A 84 16.66 -2.92 11.77
N GLY A 85 17.20 -3.60 10.76
CA GLY A 85 18.37 -4.46 10.93
C GLY A 85 19.60 -3.69 11.43
N TYR A 86 19.84 -2.48 10.92
CA TYR A 86 20.90 -1.60 11.43
C TYR A 86 20.65 -1.19 12.88
N ILE A 87 19.42 -0.80 13.23
CA ILE A 87 19.07 -0.38 14.59
C ILE A 87 19.25 -1.52 15.61
N VAL A 88 18.95 -2.75 15.20
CA VAL A 88 19.04 -3.93 16.07
C VAL A 88 20.44 -4.58 16.04
N GLY A 89 21.40 -3.99 15.32
CA GLY A 89 22.80 -4.43 15.30
C GLY A 89 23.04 -5.74 14.54
N ILE A 90 22.26 -6.00 13.50
CA ILE A 90 22.34 -7.21 12.67
C ILE A 90 23.23 -6.98 11.44
N PHE A 91 23.44 -5.73 11.08
CA PHE A 91 24.27 -5.26 9.98
C PHE A 91 25.36 -4.33 10.51
#